data_AF-A0A4Q1CPP2-F1
#
_entry.id   AF-A0A4Q1CPP2-F1
#
_cell.length_a   1.000
_cell.length_b   1.000
_cell.length_c   1.000
_cell.angle_alpha   90.00
_cell.angle_beta   90.00
_cell.angle_gamma   90.00
#
_symmetry.space_group_name_H-M   'P 1'
#
loop_
_entity.id
_entity.type
_entity.pdbx_description
1 polymer ?
#
loop_
_entity_poly.entity_id
_entity_poly.type
_entity_poly.pdbx_seq_one_letter_code
_entity_poly.pdbx_strand_id
1 'polypeptide(L)' 'MNKNMRILIVDDFSTMRRIVKNLLGDLGFTNTAEAEDGHA' A
#
# COMPACT_ATOMS: atom_id res chain seq x y z
N MET A 1 8.34 -1.95 -16.04
CA MET A 1 7.90 -2.43 -14.70
C MET A 1 6.42 -2.79 -14.79
N ASN A 2 6.01 -3.92 -14.21
CA ASN A 2 4.60 -4.31 -14.19
C ASN A 2 3.86 -3.51 -13.12
N LYS A 3 3.01 -2.57 -13.54
CA LYS A 3 2.25 -1.67 -12.65
C LYS A 3 1.07 -2.36 -11.95
N ASN A 4 0.71 -3.58 -12.37
CA ASN A 4 -0.34 -4.40 -11.75
C ASN A 4 0.17 -5.31 -10.63
N MET A 5 1.41 -5.12 -10.16
CA MET A 5 1.94 -5.86 -9.02
C MET A 5 1.08 -5.64 -7.77
N ARG A 6 0.69 -6.74 -7.10
CA ARG A 6 0.00 -6.67 -5.82
C ARG A 6 0.98 -6.27 -4.71
N ILE A 7 0.69 -5.18 -4.02
CA ILE A 7 1.52 -4.64 -2.93
C ILE A 7 0.69 -4.65 -1.65
N LEU A 8 1.21 -5.24 -0.57
CA LEU A 8 0.60 -5.18 0.76
C LEU A 8 1.39 -4.18 1.62
N ILE A 9 0.69 -3.15 2.11
CA ILE A 9 1.22 -2.12 2.99
C ILE A 9 0.84 -2.49 4.41
N VAL A 10 1.81 -2.78 5.27
CA VAL A 10 1.60 -3.16 6.68
C VAL A 10 2.20 -2.08 7.57
N ASP A 11 1.37 -1.41 8.36
CA ASP A 11 1.79 -0.38 9.32
C ASP A 11 0.69 -0.18 10.37
N ASP A 12 1.06 0.03 11.64
CA ASP A 12 0.13 0.22 12.76
C ASP A 12 -0.69 1.51 12.61
N PHE A 13 -0.17 2.52 11.91
CA PHE A 13 -0.79 3.84 11.79
C PHE A 13 -1.50 4.04 10.43
N SER A 14 -2.81 4.28 10.49
CA SER A 14 -3.64 4.56 9.30
C SER A 14 -3.14 5.76 8.48
N THR A 15 -2.55 6.78 9.14
CA THR A 15 -1.93 7.92 8.46
C THR A 15 -0.72 7.50 7.62
N MET A 16 0.15 6.62 8.15
CA MET A 16 1.34 6.16 7.43
C MET A 16 0.98 5.31 6.22
N ARG A 17 0.02 4.38 6.38
CA ARG A 17 -0.50 3.58 5.25
C ARG A 17 -1.04 4.46 4.13
N ARG A 18 -1.75 5.54 4.47
CA ARG A 18 -2.28 6.50 3.50
C ARG A 18 -1.19 7.29 2.76
N ILE A 19 -0.13 7.71 3.45
CA ILE A 19 1.01 8.41 2.83
C ILE A 19 1.69 7.48 1.80
N VAL A 20 1.98 6.23 2.18
CA VAL A 20 2.63 5.25 1.31
C VAL A 20 1.74 4.90 0.11
N LYS A 21 0.43 4.71 0.32
CA LYS A 21 -0.52 4.43 -0.75
C LYS A 21 -0.61 5.56 -1.78
N ASN A 22 -0.65 6.82 -1.33
CA ASN A 22 -0.70 7.96 -2.23
C ASN A 22 0.57 8.04 -3.09
N LEU A 23 1.75 7.85 -2.48
CA LEU A 23 3.02 7.82 -3.20
C LEU A 23 3.06 6.67 -4.23
N LEU A 24 2.58 5.48 -3.87
CA LEU A 24 2.47 4.35 -4.79
C LEU A 24 1.51 4.64 -5.95
N GLY A 25 0.40 5.35 -5.69
CA GLY A 25 -0.54 5.83 -6.69
C GLY A 25 0.11 6.79 -7.69
N ASP A 26 0.90 7.76 -7.22
CA ASP A 26 1.64 8.71 -8.07
C ASP A 26 2.67 8.01 -8.97
N LEU A 27 3.26 6.91 -8.47
CA LEU A 27 4.16 6.05 -9.24
C LEU A 27 3.41 5.11 -10.23
N GLY A 28 2.08 5.09 -10.16
CA GLY A 28 1.20 4.32 -11.04
C GLY A 28 0.92 2.89 -10.57
N PHE A 29 1.16 2.57 -9.29
CA PHE A 29 0.75 1.31 -8.67
C PHE A 29 -0.63 1.47 -8.06
N THR A 30 -1.63 0.86 -8.68
CA THR A 30 -3.03 0.93 -8.23
C THR A 30 -3.47 -0.30 -7.45
N ASN A 31 -2.69 -1.37 -7.49
CA ASN A 31 -3.03 -2.66 -6.91
C ASN A 31 -2.41 -2.85 -5.51
N THR A 32 -2.83 -1.99 -4.58
CA THR A 32 -2.33 -1.95 -3.19
C THR A 32 -3.39 -2.44 -2.20
N ALA A 33 -3.00 -3.26 -1.23
CA ALA A 33 -3.79 -3.65 -0.07
C ALA A 33 -3.14 -3.10 1.21
N GLU A 34 -3.93 -2.88 2.26
CA GLU A 34 -3.48 -2.35 3.55
C GLU A 34 -3.78 -3.39 4.64
N ALA A 35 -2.85 -3.59 5.58
CA ALA A 35 -3.04 -4.39 6.79
C ALA A 35 -2.52 -3.63 8.01
N GLU A 36 -3.20 -3.80 9.14
CA GLU A 36 -2.87 -3.14 10.42
C GLU A 36 -1.88 -3.95 11.24
N ASP A 37 -2.02 -5.28 11.24
CA ASP A 37 -1.09 -6.20 11.86
C ASP A 37 -1.01 -7.48 11.00
N GLY A 38 -0.13 -8.40 11.38
CA GLY A 38 0.05 -9.69 10.69
C GLY A 38 -1.14 -10.65 10.76
N HIS A 39 -2.35 -10.21 11.11
CA HIS A 39 -3.55 -11.02 10.97
C HIS A 39 -4.10 -10.91 9.55
N ALA A 40 -3.90 -12.02 8.83
CA ALA A 40 -4.38 -12.29 7.48
C ALA A 40 -5.92 -12.31 7.36
#